data_AF-A0A7X9IJW2-F1
#
_entry.id   AF-A0A7X9IJW2-F1
#
_cell.length_a   1.000
_cell.length_b   1.000
_cell.length_c   1.000
_cell.angle_alpha   90.00
_cell.angle_beta   90.00
_cell.angle_gamma   90.00
#
_symmetry.space_group_name_H-M   'P 1'
#
loop_
_entity.id
_entity.type
_entity.pdbx_description
1 polymer ?
#
loop_
_entity_poly.entity_id
_entity_poly.type
_entity_poly.pdbx_seq_one_letter_code
_entity_poly.pdbx_strand_id
1 'polypeptide(L)'
;SGLKHLEKLLKFVDLRFIAILISRYVEIITYDDANDSPPGSGFYTPDKGFTWIGIHDLDATRAFYLNRFLALIFDNDAALFYQLCAIPMVSTPSLLEEESYKDRCTRISAEGVPELEYAFELTAPLQPYAIKKQINAHGLKSAVENIPIIEPLLYDTSFVQPLSSLVNSNLNLDELEMELTLILNAAIVRWQIPFFEAETIKHWSEKVKGAINLGLEDVIKTSNLPLIDIYRILGLQKLFRLGLWHLMELQKIALKIPVALIEPGTLSAENFSILACAREEIPEIPNFFNKDGSIQSEEGTLVPGTKAIEHLEEIQMLKKRLEDLFNN
;
A
#
# COMPACT_ATOMS: atom_id res chain seq x y z
N SER A 1 35.37 -0.42 8.38
CA SER A 1 35.26 -0.08 9.82
C SER A 1 33.81 0.30 10.12
N GLY A 2 33.35 0.10 11.36
CA GLY A 2 32.00 0.50 11.78
C GLY A 2 31.73 2.01 11.63
N LEU A 3 32.78 2.83 11.67
CA LEU A 3 32.69 4.29 11.53
C LEU A 3 32.08 4.75 10.19
N LYS A 4 32.52 4.16 9.08
CA LYS A 4 31.98 4.48 7.75
C LYS A 4 30.48 4.12 7.61
N HIS A 5 29.99 3.18 8.41
CA HIS A 5 28.57 2.82 8.41
C HIS A 5 27.76 3.81 9.24
N LEU A 6 28.28 4.29 10.37
CA LEU A 6 27.64 5.34 11.17
C LEU A 6 27.61 6.69 10.46
N GLU A 7 28.67 7.07 9.75
CA GLU A 7 28.69 8.28 8.92
C GLU A 7 27.68 8.22 7.76
N LYS A 8 27.52 7.03 7.14
CA LYS A 8 26.47 6.81 6.14
C LYS A 8 25.09 6.90 6.78
N LEU A 9 24.90 6.28 7.94
CA LEU A 9 23.63 6.32 8.67
C LEU A 9 23.20 7.76 8.97
N LEU A 10 24.12 8.62 9.43
CA LEU A 10 23.84 10.04 9.70
C LEU A 10 23.30 10.82 8.49
N LYS A 11 23.62 10.39 7.27
CA LYS A 11 23.10 11.04 6.04
C LYS A 11 21.65 10.67 5.71
N PHE A 12 21.15 9.57 6.25
CA PHE A 12 19.85 9.00 5.87
C PHE A 12 18.88 8.89 7.05
N VAL A 13 19.38 8.90 8.28
CA VAL A 13 18.56 8.78 9.48
C VAL A 13 17.81 10.08 9.75
N ASP A 14 16.52 9.96 10.08
CA ASP A 14 15.71 11.11 10.47
C ASP A 14 16.23 11.71 11.79
N LEU A 15 16.46 13.03 11.81
CA LEU A 15 16.97 13.74 12.98
C LEU A 15 16.05 13.57 14.21
N ARG A 16 14.73 13.41 14.00
CA ARG A 16 13.80 13.16 15.10
C ARG A 16 13.98 11.79 15.72
N PHE A 17 14.37 10.78 14.93
CA PHE A 17 14.71 9.47 15.49
C PHE A 17 15.95 9.56 16.39
N ILE A 18 16.93 10.38 16.01
CA ILE A 18 18.09 10.67 16.85
C ILE A 18 17.65 11.37 18.15
N ALA A 19 16.78 12.37 18.05
CA ALA A 19 16.24 13.06 19.22
C ALA A 19 15.49 12.12 20.18
N ILE A 20 14.72 11.17 19.65
CA ILE A 20 14.04 10.12 20.45
C ILE A 20 15.07 9.23 21.15
N LEU A 21 16.12 8.78 20.44
CA LEU A 21 17.19 7.98 21.05
C LEU A 21 17.88 8.73 22.19
N ILE A 22 18.16 10.02 22.00
CA ILE A 22 18.73 10.89 23.03
C ILE A 22 17.76 10.99 24.20
N SER A 23 16.50 11.33 23.96
CA SER A 23 15.48 11.49 25.01
C SER A 23 15.31 10.26 25.89
N ARG A 24 15.57 9.07 25.34
CA ARG A 24 15.33 7.80 26.02
C ARG A 24 16.54 7.26 26.78
N TYR A 25 17.73 7.48 26.26
CA TYR A 25 18.95 6.83 26.78
C TYR A 25 20.01 7.81 27.25
N VAL A 26 19.81 9.11 27.04
CA VAL A 26 20.80 10.14 27.32
C VAL A 26 20.23 11.14 28.31
N GLU A 27 20.88 11.25 29.46
CA GLU A 27 20.63 12.31 30.42
C GLU A 27 21.50 13.52 30.06
N ILE A 28 20.89 14.69 29.96
CA ILE A 28 21.57 15.93 29.58
C ILE A 28 21.33 16.94 30.69
N ILE A 29 22.41 17.46 31.25
CA ILE A 29 22.40 18.48 32.29
C ILE A 29 23.19 19.67 31.77
N THR A 30 22.54 20.83 31.69
CA THR A 30 23.18 22.09 31.29
C THR A 30 23.33 22.99 32.50
N TYR A 31 24.44 23.73 32.54
CA TYR A 31 24.72 24.75 33.55
C TYR A 31 24.94 26.10 32.86
N ASP A 32 24.49 27.18 33.53
CA ASP A 32 24.70 28.55 33.05
C ASP A 32 26.19 28.95 33.11
N ASP A 33 26.93 28.37 34.07
CA ASP A 33 28.37 28.55 34.26
C ASP A 33 29.12 27.22 34.11
N ALA A 34 30.35 27.26 33.57
CA ALA A 34 31.19 26.07 33.43
C ALA A 34 31.46 25.44 34.80
N ASN A 35 31.13 24.16 34.94
CA ASN A 35 31.42 23.38 36.14
C ASN A 35 32.52 22.36 35.84
N ASP A 36 33.60 22.38 36.62
CA ASP A 36 34.70 21.42 36.47
C ASP A 36 34.36 20.03 37.03
N SER A 37 33.30 19.91 37.84
CA SER A 37 32.90 18.66 38.49
C SER A 37 31.71 18.00 37.77
N PRO A 38 31.83 16.73 37.35
CA PRO A 38 30.72 16.00 36.73
C PRO A 38 29.55 15.81 37.72
N PRO A 39 28.29 15.81 37.24
CA PRO A 39 27.11 15.52 38.06
C PRO A 39 27.13 14.13 38.71
N GLY A 40 27.80 13.16 38.08
CA GLY A 40 27.90 11.80 38.58
C GLY A 40 28.88 10.94 37.76
N SER A 41 29.04 9.69 38.18
CA SER A 41 29.86 8.72 37.44
C SER A 41 29.24 8.41 36.08
N GLY A 42 30.06 8.36 35.03
CA GLY A 42 29.61 8.07 33.66
C GLY A 42 29.18 9.29 32.84
N PHE A 43 29.15 10.48 33.46
CA PHE A 43 28.94 11.73 32.73
C PHE A 43 30.23 12.21 32.05
N TYR A 44 30.09 12.76 30.85
CA TYR A 44 31.16 13.45 30.13
C TYR A 44 30.66 14.78 29.57
N THR A 45 31.58 15.68 29.24
CA THR A 45 31.25 17.01 28.70
C THR A 45 32.05 17.29 27.42
N PRO A 46 31.40 17.75 26.32
CA PRO A 46 32.08 18.16 25.10
C PRO A 46 32.54 19.63 25.11
N ASP A 47 32.05 20.47 26.03
CA ASP A 47 32.20 21.94 26.01
C ASP A 47 32.86 22.52 27.26
N LYS A 48 33.70 21.76 27.96
CA LYS A 48 34.38 22.21 29.20
C LYS A 48 33.41 22.51 30.35
N GLY A 49 32.38 21.68 30.49
CA GLY A 49 31.56 21.63 31.71
C GLY A 49 30.28 22.46 31.67
N PHE A 50 29.87 22.98 30.50
CA PHE A 50 28.57 23.63 30.34
C PHE A 50 27.45 22.62 30.09
N THR A 51 27.73 21.57 29.31
CA THR A 51 26.80 20.48 29.01
C THR A 51 27.40 19.15 29.46
N TRP A 52 26.67 18.45 30.31
CA TRP A 52 27.01 17.12 30.79
C TRP A 52 26.07 16.07 30.21
N ILE A 53 26.65 14.97 29.77
CA ILE A 53 25.95 13.90 29.04
C ILE A 53 26.22 12.58 29.74
N GLY A 54 25.16 11.94 30.21
CA GLY A 54 25.17 10.60 30.78
C GLY A 54 24.39 9.63 29.89
N ILE A 55 24.86 8.40 29.74
CA ILE A 55 24.11 7.34 29.05
C ILE A 55 23.64 6.32 30.07
N HIS A 56 22.34 6.02 30.05
CA HIS A 56 21.69 5.13 31.01
C HIS A 56 20.97 3.97 30.30
N ASP A 57 20.69 2.92 31.06
CA ASP A 57 19.83 1.79 30.64
C ASP A 57 20.25 1.05 29.36
N LEU A 58 21.56 1.02 29.07
CA LEU A 58 22.16 0.31 27.95
C LEU A 58 23.30 -0.61 28.40
N ASP A 59 23.45 -1.75 27.71
CA ASP A 59 24.65 -2.58 27.85
C ASP A 59 25.89 -1.85 27.29
N ALA A 60 27.08 -2.29 27.71
CA ALA A 60 28.34 -1.63 27.37
C ALA A 60 28.58 -1.49 25.85
N THR A 61 28.07 -2.42 25.05
CA THR A 61 28.25 -2.38 23.58
C THR A 61 27.34 -1.31 22.97
N ARG A 62 26.06 -1.27 23.38
CA ARG A 62 25.12 -0.24 22.91
C ARG A 62 25.53 1.15 23.39
N ALA A 63 25.95 1.28 24.65
CA ALA A 63 26.45 2.53 25.20
C ALA A 63 27.70 3.02 24.44
N PHE A 64 28.62 2.12 24.07
CA PHE A 64 29.77 2.46 23.24
C PHE A 64 29.36 3.01 21.86
N TYR A 65 28.42 2.34 21.17
CA TYR A 65 27.97 2.80 19.86
C TYR A 65 27.20 4.11 19.92
N LEU A 66 26.34 4.30 20.93
CA LEU A 66 25.61 5.56 21.11
C LEU A 66 26.57 6.72 21.42
N ASN A 67 27.54 6.53 22.32
CA ASN A 67 28.60 7.51 22.57
C ASN A 67 29.36 7.86 21.29
N ARG A 68 29.73 6.84 20.51
CA ARG A 68 30.47 7.06 19.25
C ARG A 68 29.62 7.80 18.23
N PHE A 69 28.33 7.51 18.18
CA PHE A 69 27.38 8.17 17.29
C PHE A 69 27.17 9.64 17.68
N LEU A 70 27.00 9.94 18.97
CA LEU A 70 26.92 11.30 19.50
C LEU A 70 28.18 12.11 19.21
N ALA A 71 29.36 11.52 19.44
CA ALA A 71 30.63 12.15 19.10
C ALA A 71 30.75 12.43 17.59
N LEU A 72 30.30 11.51 16.73
CA LEU A 72 30.30 11.72 15.28
C LEU A 72 29.37 12.86 14.85
N ILE A 73 28.22 13.05 15.50
CA ILE A 73 27.34 14.19 15.23
C ILE A 73 28.06 15.48 15.62
N PHE A 74 28.64 15.54 16.82
CA PHE A 74 29.36 16.72 17.30
C PHE A 74 30.56 17.09 16.42
N ASP A 75 31.37 16.10 16.03
CA ASP A 75 32.54 16.28 15.18
C ASP A 75 32.16 16.78 13.77
N ASN A 76 30.95 16.46 13.29
CA ASN A 76 30.46 16.86 11.97
C ASN A 76 29.77 18.23 12.02
N ASP A 77 28.87 18.41 12.98
CA ASP A 77 28.10 19.63 13.19
C ASP A 77 27.75 19.79 14.69
N ALA A 78 28.58 20.57 15.39
CA ALA A 78 28.39 20.87 16.80
C ALA A 78 27.08 21.64 17.07
N ALA A 79 26.60 22.47 16.13
CA ALA A 79 25.35 23.20 16.32
C ALA A 79 24.15 22.26 16.28
N LEU A 80 24.12 21.35 15.30
CA LEU A 80 23.11 20.30 15.21
C LEU A 80 23.12 19.40 16.46
N PHE A 81 24.31 19.04 16.95
CA PHE A 81 24.45 18.27 18.18
C PHE A 81 23.73 18.93 19.36
N TYR A 82 24.01 20.20 19.65
CA TYR A 82 23.37 20.91 20.76
C TYR A 82 21.87 21.10 20.53
N GLN A 83 21.43 21.32 19.30
CA GLN A 83 20.00 21.35 18.97
C GLN A 83 19.33 20.03 19.32
N LEU A 84 19.91 18.89 18.92
CA LEU A 84 19.38 17.57 19.24
C LEU A 84 19.37 17.27 20.74
N CYS A 85 20.40 17.73 21.46
CA CYS A 85 20.50 17.63 22.92
C CYS A 85 19.45 18.49 23.65
N ALA A 86 19.03 19.61 23.08
CA ALA A 86 18.03 20.50 23.68
C ALA A 86 16.59 19.97 23.51
N ILE A 87 16.31 19.20 22.46
CA ILE A 87 14.95 18.72 22.14
C ILE A 87 14.29 17.98 23.32
N PRO A 88 14.93 17.01 24.00
CA PRO A 88 14.33 16.32 25.14
C PRO A 88 13.98 17.24 26.33
N MET A 89 14.58 18.43 26.42
CA MET A 89 14.29 19.39 27.48
C MET A 89 12.99 20.17 27.23
N VAL A 90 12.56 20.27 25.97
CA VAL A 90 11.41 21.09 25.55
C VAL A 90 10.25 20.27 24.97
N SER A 91 10.49 19.00 24.62
CA SER A 91 9.49 18.09 24.05
C SER A 91 9.51 16.74 24.77
N THR A 92 8.32 16.22 25.07
CA THR A 92 8.19 14.87 25.63
C THR A 92 8.44 13.81 24.54
N PRO A 93 8.91 12.60 24.90
CA PRO A 93 9.08 11.51 23.93
C PRO A 93 7.82 11.20 23.12
N SER A 94 6.64 11.21 23.77
CA SER A 94 5.36 10.96 23.10
C SER A 94 5.01 12.03 22.07
N LEU A 95 5.31 13.31 22.33
CA LEU A 95 5.09 14.38 21.38
C LEU A 95 6.00 14.22 20.16
N LEU A 96 7.28 13.89 20.37
CA LEU A 96 8.23 13.64 19.29
C LEU A 96 7.83 12.45 18.42
N GLU A 97 7.32 11.38 19.04
CA GLU A 97 6.80 10.21 18.32
C GLU A 97 5.58 10.58 17.47
N GLU A 98 4.61 11.33 18.03
CA GLU A 98 3.41 11.76 17.31
C GLU A 98 3.73 12.69 16.14
N GLU A 99 4.59 13.69 16.35
CA GLU A 99 5.01 14.60 15.27
C GLU A 99 5.80 13.85 14.19
N SER A 100 6.71 12.95 14.57
CA SER A 100 7.45 12.13 13.60
C SER A 100 6.52 11.23 12.78
N TYR A 101 5.48 10.69 13.42
CA TYR A 101 4.44 9.93 12.76
C TYR A 101 3.66 10.79 11.76
N LYS A 102 3.21 11.99 12.18
CA LYS A 102 2.50 12.94 11.30
C LYS A 102 3.35 13.34 10.10
N ASP A 103 4.59 13.74 10.29
CA ASP A 103 5.49 14.12 9.20
C ASP A 103 5.75 12.95 8.24
N ARG A 104 5.89 11.73 8.77
CA ARG A 104 5.98 10.52 7.94
C ARG A 104 4.71 10.35 7.11
N CYS A 105 3.52 10.44 7.72
CA CYS A 105 2.26 10.34 6.99
C CYS A 105 2.12 11.44 5.93
N THR A 106 2.53 12.68 6.24
CA THR A 106 2.52 13.79 5.27
C THR A 106 3.45 13.52 4.09
N ARG A 107 4.68 13.04 4.33
CA ARG A 107 5.62 12.68 3.26
C ARG A 107 5.08 11.54 2.41
N ILE A 108 4.58 10.47 3.03
CA ILE A 108 4.00 9.31 2.35
C ILE A 108 2.77 9.72 1.52
N SER A 109 1.92 10.59 2.06
CA SER A 109 0.76 11.13 1.35
C SER A 109 1.16 12.04 0.19
N ALA A 110 2.28 12.76 0.28
CA ALA A 110 2.81 13.56 -0.82
C ALA A 110 3.31 12.68 -1.99
N GLU A 111 3.78 11.47 -1.70
CA GLU A 111 4.08 10.42 -2.69
C GLU A 111 2.81 9.67 -3.16
N GLY A 112 1.63 10.12 -2.72
CA GLY A 112 0.35 9.58 -3.13
C GLY A 112 -0.06 8.27 -2.52
N VAL A 113 0.59 7.87 -1.43
CA VAL A 113 0.18 6.71 -0.65
C VAL A 113 -0.86 7.17 0.37
N PRO A 114 -2.11 6.70 0.26
CA PRO A 114 -3.17 7.17 1.13
C PRO A 114 -3.05 6.61 2.55
N GLU A 115 -3.70 7.29 3.49
CA GLU A 115 -3.89 6.76 4.85
C GLU A 115 -4.74 5.49 4.85
N LEU A 116 -4.58 4.66 5.89
CA LEU A 116 -5.23 3.35 5.98
C LEU A 116 -6.75 3.42 5.90
N GLU A 117 -7.36 4.43 6.53
CA GLU A 117 -8.81 4.61 6.57
C GLU A 117 -9.36 4.94 5.17
N TYR A 118 -8.70 5.85 4.45
CA TYR A 118 -9.06 6.19 3.08
C TYR A 118 -8.81 5.03 2.12
N ALA A 119 -7.69 4.31 2.27
CA ALA A 119 -7.42 3.09 1.52
C ALA A 119 -8.52 2.04 1.72
N PHE A 120 -9.01 1.88 2.96
CA PHE A 120 -10.12 0.98 3.28
C PHE A 120 -11.42 1.42 2.60
N GLU A 121 -11.74 2.71 2.62
CA GLU A 121 -12.94 3.24 1.95
C GLU A 121 -12.88 3.05 0.43
N LEU A 122 -11.74 3.38 -0.19
CA LEU A 122 -11.56 3.30 -1.64
C LEU A 122 -11.56 1.85 -2.14
N THR A 123 -11.14 0.90 -1.31
CA THR A 123 -11.14 -0.54 -1.63
C THR A 123 -12.40 -1.26 -1.14
N ALA A 124 -13.37 -0.54 -0.57
CA ALA A 124 -14.64 -1.13 -0.14
C ALA A 124 -15.56 -1.38 -1.36
N PRO A 125 -16.06 -2.61 -1.57
CA PRO A 125 -16.95 -2.93 -2.69
C PRO A 125 -18.20 -2.05 -2.73
N LEU A 126 -18.58 -1.61 -3.93
CA LEU A 126 -19.77 -0.79 -4.16
C LEU A 126 -20.83 -1.58 -4.94
N GLN A 127 -22.06 -1.63 -4.40
CA GLN A 127 -23.13 -2.41 -5.01
C GLN A 127 -23.65 -1.79 -6.33
N PRO A 128 -24.04 -2.60 -7.33
CA PRO A 128 -24.55 -2.11 -8.61
C PRO A 128 -25.74 -1.15 -8.51
N TYR A 129 -26.62 -1.35 -7.51
CA TYR A 129 -27.78 -0.47 -7.30
C TYR A 129 -27.38 0.98 -6.96
N ALA A 130 -26.30 1.16 -6.19
CA ALA A 130 -25.79 2.49 -5.83
C ALA A 130 -25.26 3.24 -7.06
N ILE A 131 -24.58 2.54 -7.97
CA ILE A 131 -24.09 3.09 -9.24
C ILE A 131 -25.25 3.52 -10.14
N LYS A 132 -26.27 2.66 -10.31
CA LYS A 132 -27.46 2.99 -11.10
C LYS A 132 -28.16 4.26 -10.58
N LYS A 133 -28.27 4.40 -9.25
CA LYS A 133 -28.84 5.61 -8.63
C LYS A 133 -28.03 6.86 -8.98
N GLN A 134 -26.70 6.80 -8.99
CA GLN A 134 -25.85 7.94 -9.35
C GLN A 134 -25.96 8.31 -10.83
N ILE A 135 -25.93 7.32 -11.72
CA ILE A 135 -26.11 7.54 -13.16
C ILE A 135 -27.45 8.23 -13.43
N ASN A 136 -28.53 7.79 -12.76
CA ASN A 136 -29.86 8.37 -12.93
C ASN A 136 -30.02 9.76 -12.27
N ALA A 137 -29.23 10.06 -11.24
CA ALA A 137 -29.32 11.32 -10.50
C ALA A 137 -28.50 12.46 -11.11
N HIS A 138 -27.50 12.16 -11.95
CA HIS A 138 -26.61 13.16 -12.52
C HIS A 138 -27.02 13.61 -13.93
N GLY A 139 -27.24 14.93 -14.08
CA GLY A 139 -26.92 15.63 -15.32
C GLY A 139 -25.45 16.02 -15.29
N LEU A 140 -24.59 15.31 -16.05
CA LEU A 140 -23.20 15.62 -16.41
C LEU A 140 -22.41 16.57 -15.47
N LYS A 141 -22.38 16.31 -14.16
CA LYS A 141 -21.41 16.94 -13.25
C LYS A 141 -20.26 15.96 -13.06
N SER A 142 -19.05 16.43 -13.36
CA SER A 142 -17.82 15.64 -13.24
C SER A 142 -17.69 15.13 -11.80
N ALA A 143 -17.57 13.81 -11.64
CA ALA A 143 -17.36 13.18 -10.33
C ALA A 143 -15.89 13.17 -9.90
N VAL A 144 -15.01 13.79 -10.67
CA VAL A 144 -13.60 13.92 -10.31
C VAL A 144 -13.46 15.00 -9.23
N GLU A 145 -13.63 14.58 -7.99
CA GLU A 145 -13.34 15.42 -6.82
C GLU A 145 -11.85 15.27 -6.46
N ASN A 146 -11.14 16.40 -6.45
CA ASN A 146 -9.82 16.64 -5.85
C ASN A 146 -8.96 15.39 -5.65
N ILE A 147 -8.45 14.82 -6.73
CA ILE A 147 -7.40 13.81 -6.65
C ILE A 147 -6.11 14.56 -6.27
N PRO A 148 -5.43 14.20 -5.17
CA PRO A 148 -4.12 14.77 -4.89
C PRO A 148 -3.20 14.51 -6.09
N ILE A 149 -2.38 15.50 -6.46
CA ILE A 149 -1.41 15.35 -7.56
C ILE A 149 -0.37 14.34 -7.09
N ILE A 150 -0.36 13.17 -7.71
CA ILE A 150 0.55 12.06 -7.39
C ILE A 150 1.35 11.76 -8.64
N GLU A 151 2.68 11.71 -8.53
CA GLU A 151 3.52 11.21 -9.61
C GLU A 151 3.26 9.71 -9.82
N PRO A 152 2.97 9.24 -11.04
CA PRO A 152 2.66 7.83 -11.29
C PRO A 152 3.86 6.94 -10.96
N LEU A 153 3.72 6.11 -9.93
CA LEU A 153 4.81 5.25 -9.43
C LEU A 153 5.14 4.07 -10.36
N LEU A 154 4.21 3.67 -11.25
CA LEU A 154 4.32 2.41 -11.99
C LEU A 154 3.68 2.50 -13.38
N TYR A 155 4.51 2.71 -14.41
CA TYR A 155 4.05 2.65 -15.79
C TYR A 155 4.07 1.22 -16.32
N ASP A 156 2.92 0.55 -16.24
CA ASP A 156 2.60 -0.57 -17.12
C ASP A 156 1.51 -0.12 -18.10
N THR A 157 1.85 -0.04 -19.38
CA THR A 157 0.97 0.43 -20.46
C THR A 157 0.03 -0.65 -21.00
N SER A 158 0.09 -1.88 -20.47
CA SER A 158 -0.85 -2.93 -20.84
C SER A 158 -2.21 -2.68 -20.19
N PHE A 159 -3.20 -2.36 -21.02
CA PHE A 159 -4.59 -2.18 -20.61
C PHE A 159 -5.50 -3.12 -21.40
N VAL A 160 -6.56 -3.59 -20.75
CA VAL A 160 -7.56 -4.46 -21.36
C VAL A 160 -8.79 -3.66 -21.74
N GLN A 161 -9.54 -4.10 -22.75
CA GLN A 161 -10.79 -3.46 -23.16
C GLN A 161 -11.91 -3.74 -22.15
N PRO A 162 -12.76 -2.76 -21.80
CA PRO A 162 -12.85 -1.39 -22.34
C PRO A 162 -11.85 -0.35 -21.80
N LEU A 163 -11.11 -0.61 -20.73
CA LEU A 163 -10.20 0.38 -20.11
C LEU A 163 -9.17 0.93 -21.10
N SER A 164 -8.61 0.12 -21.99
CA SER A 164 -7.69 0.57 -23.03
C SER A 164 -8.31 1.58 -24.01
N SER A 165 -9.61 1.48 -24.31
CA SER A 165 -10.30 2.49 -25.12
C SER A 165 -10.45 3.83 -24.40
N LEU A 166 -10.57 3.80 -23.07
CA LEU A 166 -10.62 5.02 -22.25
C LEU A 166 -9.26 5.72 -22.25
N VAL A 167 -8.17 4.97 -22.06
CA VAL A 167 -6.79 5.48 -22.11
C VAL A 167 -6.48 6.09 -23.49
N ASN A 168 -6.91 5.45 -24.58
CA ASN A 168 -6.66 5.97 -25.93
C ASN A 168 -7.60 7.10 -26.37
N SER A 169 -8.47 7.61 -25.50
CA SER A 169 -9.40 8.69 -25.82
C SER A 169 -8.81 10.08 -25.56
N ASN A 170 -9.44 11.14 -26.07
CA ASN A 170 -9.04 12.55 -25.81
C ASN A 170 -9.31 13.02 -24.36
N LEU A 171 -9.29 12.11 -23.40
CA LEU A 171 -9.39 12.44 -21.97
C LEU A 171 -8.05 13.00 -21.48
N ASN A 172 -8.10 13.69 -20.34
CA ASN A 172 -6.89 14.12 -19.66
C ASN A 172 -6.18 12.88 -19.11
N LEU A 173 -5.15 12.41 -19.82
CA LEU A 173 -4.38 11.22 -19.45
C LEU A 173 -3.82 11.35 -18.04
N ASP A 174 -3.33 12.53 -17.67
CA ASP A 174 -2.78 12.81 -16.34
C ASP A 174 -3.82 12.53 -15.24
N GLU A 175 -5.08 12.89 -15.45
CA GLU A 175 -6.17 12.68 -14.48
C GLU A 175 -6.45 11.18 -14.29
N LEU A 176 -6.50 10.44 -15.39
CA LEU A 176 -6.71 8.99 -15.37
C LEU A 176 -5.54 8.27 -14.71
N GLU A 177 -4.31 8.67 -15.01
CA GLU A 177 -3.08 8.13 -14.42
C GLU A 177 -3.00 8.40 -12.91
N MET A 178 -3.39 9.60 -12.47
CA MET A 178 -3.48 9.94 -11.06
C MET A 178 -4.53 9.08 -10.33
N GLU A 179 -5.73 8.90 -10.91
CA GLU A 179 -6.75 8.02 -10.32
C GLU A 179 -6.25 6.56 -10.21
N LEU A 180 -5.64 6.04 -11.28
CA LEU A 180 -5.14 4.67 -11.28
C LEU A 180 -4.03 4.47 -10.24
N THR A 181 -3.10 5.43 -10.14
CA THR A 181 -2.03 5.41 -9.15
C THR A 181 -2.58 5.45 -7.73
N LEU A 182 -3.57 6.30 -7.46
CA LEU A 182 -4.23 6.37 -6.17
C LEU A 182 -4.90 5.04 -5.78
N ILE A 183 -5.62 4.42 -6.72
CA ILE A 183 -6.29 3.14 -6.50
C ILE A 183 -5.27 2.03 -6.22
N LEU A 184 -4.18 1.98 -6.97
CA LEU A 184 -3.12 0.99 -6.77
C LEU A 184 -2.41 1.19 -5.43
N ASN A 185 -2.09 2.44 -5.06
CA ASN A 185 -1.49 2.74 -3.76
C ASN A 185 -2.44 2.39 -2.61
N ALA A 186 -3.75 2.66 -2.75
CA ALA A 186 -4.75 2.23 -1.79
C ALA A 186 -4.80 0.70 -1.68
N ALA A 187 -4.66 -0.03 -2.79
CA ALA A 187 -4.58 -1.49 -2.78
C ALA A 187 -3.35 -1.97 -1.99
N ILE A 188 -2.18 -1.40 -2.25
CA ILE A 188 -0.92 -1.71 -1.54
C ILE A 188 -1.07 -1.51 -0.04
N VAL A 189 -1.66 -0.39 0.38
CA VAL A 189 -1.92 -0.09 1.79
C VAL A 189 -2.94 -1.06 2.39
N ARG A 190 -4.05 -1.31 1.70
CA ARG A 190 -5.17 -2.12 2.19
C ARG A 190 -4.77 -3.57 2.45
N TRP A 191 -4.04 -4.15 1.50
CA TRP A 191 -3.67 -5.57 1.48
C TRP A 191 -2.23 -5.81 1.93
N GLN A 192 -1.56 -4.77 2.44
CA GLN A 192 -0.18 -4.84 2.97
C GLN A 192 0.79 -5.51 1.98
N ILE A 193 0.67 -5.12 0.70
CA ILE A 193 1.39 -5.76 -0.40
C ILE A 193 2.89 -5.44 -0.26
N PRO A 194 3.79 -6.44 -0.29
CA PRO A 194 5.22 -6.19 -0.27
C PRO A 194 5.64 -5.49 -1.57
N PHE A 195 5.91 -4.20 -1.49
CA PHE A 195 6.22 -3.35 -2.65
C PHE A 195 7.70 -3.33 -3.05
N PHE A 196 8.54 -4.12 -2.39
CA PHE A 196 9.95 -4.28 -2.75
C PHE A 196 10.17 -5.29 -3.90
N GLU A 197 9.12 -6.00 -4.32
CA GLU A 197 9.13 -6.96 -5.43
C GLU A 197 8.34 -6.43 -6.63
N ALA A 198 9.03 -6.19 -7.75
CA ALA A 198 8.41 -5.62 -8.95
C ALA A 198 7.33 -6.53 -9.56
N GLU A 199 7.51 -7.85 -9.51
CA GLU A 199 6.55 -8.82 -10.04
C GLU A 199 5.24 -8.82 -9.23
N THR A 200 5.35 -8.80 -7.90
CA THR A 200 4.19 -8.69 -7.00
C THR A 200 3.40 -7.42 -7.28
N ILE A 201 4.08 -6.29 -7.42
CA ILE A 201 3.45 -5.02 -7.75
C ILE A 201 2.78 -5.04 -9.13
N LYS A 202 3.43 -5.63 -10.14
CA LYS A 202 2.84 -5.79 -11.47
C LYS A 202 1.55 -6.63 -11.42
N HIS A 203 1.59 -7.77 -10.73
CA HIS A 203 0.44 -8.65 -10.57
C HIS A 203 -0.75 -7.94 -9.91
N TRP A 204 -0.50 -7.12 -8.89
CA TRP A 204 -1.54 -6.32 -8.26
C TRP A 204 -2.06 -5.18 -9.14
N SER A 205 -1.20 -4.59 -9.98
CA SER A 205 -1.64 -3.64 -11.01
C SER A 205 -2.62 -4.30 -11.99
N GLU A 206 -2.33 -5.53 -12.43
CA GLU A 206 -3.24 -6.31 -13.28
C GLU A 206 -4.58 -6.56 -12.59
N LYS A 207 -4.59 -6.93 -11.30
CA LYS A 207 -5.83 -7.08 -10.52
C LYS A 207 -6.66 -5.80 -10.43
N VAL A 208 -6.02 -4.66 -10.17
CA VAL A 208 -6.69 -3.36 -10.09
C VAL A 208 -7.30 -2.99 -11.45
N LYS A 209 -6.54 -3.14 -12.54
CA LYS A 209 -7.00 -2.92 -13.91
C LYS A 209 -8.16 -3.85 -14.26
N GLY A 210 -8.06 -5.13 -13.92
CA GLY A 210 -9.11 -6.12 -14.11
C GLY A 210 -10.41 -5.73 -13.38
N ALA A 211 -10.32 -5.33 -12.11
CA ALA A 211 -11.46 -4.82 -11.37
C ALA A 211 -12.09 -3.57 -12.01
N ILE A 212 -11.29 -2.58 -12.41
CA ILE A 212 -11.80 -1.40 -13.14
C ILE A 212 -12.53 -1.83 -14.42
N ASN A 213 -11.94 -2.77 -15.16
CA ASN A 213 -12.48 -3.28 -16.41
C ASN A 213 -13.83 -3.96 -16.21
N LEU A 214 -13.98 -4.78 -15.17
CA LEU A 214 -15.24 -5.41 -14.77
C LEU A 214 -16.32 -4.37 -14.47
N GLY A 215 -15.98 -3.33 -13.70
CA GLY A 215 -16.89 -2.23 -13.41
C GLY A 215 -17.34 -1.48 -14.67
N LEU A 216 -16.42 -1.22 -15.59
CA LEU A 216 -16.74 -0.61 -16.88
C LEU A 216 -17.67 -1.50 -17.71
N GLU A 217 -17.39 -2.80 -17.84
CA GLU A 217 -18.25 -3.72 -18.57
C GLU A 217 -19.68 -3.77 -18.00
N ASP A 218 -19.82 -3.81 -16.67
CA ASP A 218 -21.13 -3.86 -16.03
C ASP A 218 -21.94 -2.58 -16.31
N VAL A 219 -21.29 -1.43 -16.22
CA VAL A 219 -21.95 -0.14 -16.49
C VAL A 219 -22.26 0.01 -17.98
N ILE A 220 -21.40 -0.41 -18.90
CA ILE A 220 -21.70 -0.37 -20.35
C ILE A 220 -22.87 -1.28 -20.70
N LYS A 221 -22.94 -2.48 -20.09
CA LYS A 221 -24.05 -3.42 -20.33
C LYS A 221 -25.38 -2.93 -19.75
N THR A 222 -25.34 -2.16 -18.66
CA THR A 222 -26.55 -1.74 -17.93
C THR A 222 -26.98 -0.30 -18.18
N SER A 223 -26.07 0.55 -18.64
CA SER A 223 -26.32 1.94 -19.01
C SER A 223 -26.09 2.12 -20.50
N ASN A 224 -27.01 2.78 -21.19
CA ASN A 224 -26.86 3.10 -22.61
C ASN A 224 -25.96 4.34 -22.83
N LEU A 225 -24.96 4.53 -21.97
CA LEU A 225 -24.07 5.68 -21.98
C LEU A 225 -22.76 5.36 -22.70
N PRO A 226 -22.14 6.33 -23.39
CA PRO A 226 -20.82 6.14 -23.96
C PRO A 226 -19.76 6.07 -22.85
N LEU A 227 -18.68 5.34 -23.12
CA LEU A 227 -17.58 5.07 -22.17
C LEU A 227 -17.02 6.33 -21.49
N ILE A 228 -16.85 7.41 -22.26
CA ILE A 228 -16.31 8.69 -21.75
C ILE A 228 -17.28 9.32 -20.73
N ASP A 229 -18.58 9.24 -20.97
CA ASP A 229 -19.57 9.81 -20.05
C ASP A 229 -19.69 8.95 -18.78
N ILE A 230 -19.55 7.62 -18.90
CA ILE A 230 -19.45 6.72 -17.75
C ILE A 230 -18.29 7.14 -16.84
N TYR A 231 -17.10 7.35 -17.42
CA TYR A 231 -15.94 7.81 -16.67
C TYR A 231 -16.18 9.18 -16.02
N ARG A 232 -16.71 10.16 -16.76
CA ARG A 232 -16.99 11.50 -16.21
C ARG A 232 -17.98 11.49 -15.04
N ILE A 233 -18.95 10.58 -15.05
CA ILE A 233 -19.99 10.47 -14.03
C ILE A 233 -19.50 9.68 -12.81
N LEU A 234 -18.63 8.68 -12.99
CA LEU A 234 -18.27 7.73 -11.94
C LEU A 234 -16.83 7.87 -11.43
N GLY A 235 -15.88 8.26 -12.29
CA GLY A 235 -14.45 8.14 -12.05
C GLY A 235 -13.98 6.68 -12.03
N LEU A 236 -12.67 6.44 -12.08
CA LEU A 236 -12.11 5.09 -11.94
C LEU A 236 -12.35 4.52 -10.53
N GLN A 237 -12.36 5.38 -9.50
CA GLN A 237 -12.55 4.94 -8.12
C GLN A 237 -13.85 4.15 -7.92
N LYS A 238 -14.98 4.64 -8.43
CA LYS A 238 -16.27 3.94 -8.29
C LYS A 238 -16.37 2.72 -9.20
N LEU A 239 -15.77 2.79 -10.39
CA LEU A 239 -15.70 1.66 -11.33
C LEU A 239 -14.90 0.50 -10.73
N PHE A 240 -13.74 0.80 -10.14
CA PHE A 240 -12.94 -0.16 -9.38
C PHE A 240 -13.75 -0.81 -8.27
N ARG A 241 -14.43 -0.02 -7.43
CA ARG A 241 -15.26 -0.53 -6.33
C ARG A 241 -16.42 -1.41 -6.80
N LEU A 242 -17.01 -1.09 -7.96
CA LEU A 242 -18.02 -1.93 -8.59
C LEU A 242 -17.43 -3.26 -9.08
N GLY A 243 -16.27 -3.22 -9.73
CA GLY A 243 -15.53 -4.42 -10.12
C GLY A 243 -15.18 -5.32 -8.94
N LEU A 244 -14.67 -4.73 -7.87
CA LEU A 244 -14.44 -5.43 -6.60
C LEU A 244 -15.71 -6.10 -6.08
N TRP A 245 -16.88 -5.48 -6.22
CA TRP A 245 -18.14 -6.15 -5.82
C TRP A 245 -18.36 -7.45 -6.58
N HIS A 246 -18.13 -7.49 -7.89
CA HIS A 246 -18.26 -8.72 -8.68
C HIS A 246 -17.27 -9.81 -8.23
N LEU A 247 -16.02 -9.41 -7.96
CA LEU A 247 -14.98 -10.30 -7.46
C LEU A 247 -15.33 -10.84 -6.07
N MET A 248 -15.75 -9.99 -5.14
CA MET A 248 -16.16 -10.43 -3.80
C MET A 248 -17.39 -11.34 -3.82
N GLU A 249 -18.33 -11.16 -4.76
CA GLU A 249 -19.46 -12.08 -4.92
C GLU A 249 -18.99 -13.47 -5.41
N LEU A 250 -18.01 -13.53 -6.31
CA LEU A 250 -17.38 -14.79 -6.70
C LEU A 250 -16.69 -15.45 -5.49
N GLN A 251 -15.92 -14.68 -4.72
CA GLN A 251 -15.24 -15.17 -3.53
C GLN A 251 -16.24 -15.73 -2.50
N LYS A 252 -17.34 -15.03 -2.25
CA LYS A 252 -18.40 -15.50 -1.34
C LYS A 252 -18.99 -16.84 -1.77
N ILE A 253 -19.15 -17.08 -3.08
CA ILE A 253 -19.61 -18.37 -3.59
C ILE A 253 -18.54 -19.44 -3.32
N ALA A 254 -17.27 -19.14 -3.62
CA ALA A 254 -16.15 -20.05 -3.38
C ALA A 254 -15.97 -20.40 -1.88
N LEU A 255 -16.18 -19.44 -0.98
CA LEU A 255 -16.06 -19.61 0.47
C LEU A 255 -17.17 -20.47 1.08
N LYS A 256 -18.34 -20.57 0.43
CA LYS A 256 -19.43 -21.47 0.86
C LYS A 256 -19.09 -22.95 0.67
N ILE A 257 -18.17 -23.26 -0.24
CA ILE A 257 -17.71 -24.63 -0.47
C ILE A 257 -16.88 -25.07 0.75
N PRO A 258 -17.23 -26.18 1.42
CA PRO A 258 -16.53 -26.63 2.62
C PRO A 258 -15.04 -26.88 2.38
N VAL A 259 -14.22 -26.50 3.36
CA VAL A 259 -12.75 -26.70 3.31
C VAL A 259 -12.38 -28.19 3.24
N ALA A 260 -13.24 -29.09 3.73
CA ALA A 260 -13.04 -30.54 3.63
C ALA A 260 -12.98 -31.05 2.18
N LEU A 261 -13.59 -30.34 1.20
CA LEU A 261 -13.46 -30.68 -0.23
C LEU A 261 -12.13 -30.19 -0.83
N ILE A 262 -11.34 -29.44 -0.07
CA ILE A 262 -10.03 -28.90 -0.45
C ILE A 262 -8.91 -29.89 -0.04
N GLU A 263 -9.23 -31.04 0.54
CA GLU A 263 -8.22 -32.05 0.85
C GLU A 263 -7.61 -32.63 -0.45
N PRO A 264 -6.26 -32.79 -0.51
CA PRO A 264 -5.60 -33.37 -1.67
C PRO A 264 -6.17 -34.75 -2.01
N GLY A 265 -6.75 -34.88 -3.21
CA GLY A 265 -7.33 -36.13 -3.72
C GLY A 265 -8.85 -36.21 -3.71
N THR A 266 -9.56 -35.23 -3.11
CA THR A 266 -11.04 -35.17 -3.15
C THR A 266 -11.56 -34.53 -4.44
N LEU A 267 -10.86 -33.50 -4.93
CA LEU A 267 -11.17 -32.82 -6.20
C LEU A 267 -10.11 -33.13 -7.25
N SER A 268 -10.49 -33.01 -8.53
CA SER A 268 -9.50 -32.93 -9.61
C SER A 268 -8.59 -31.72 -9.40
N ALA A 269 -7.33 -31.81 -9.83
CA ALA A 269 -6.35 -30.73 -9.69
C ALA A 269 -6.84 -29.39 -10.29
N GLU A 270 -7.62 -29.48 -11.37
CA GLU A 270 -8.29 -28.35 -12.03
C GLU A 270 -9.27 -27.64 -11.09
N ASN A 271 -10.21 -28.40 -10.51
CA ASN A 271 -11.26 -27.87 -9.64
C ASN A 271 -10.68 -27.36 -8.33
N PHE A 272 -9.65 -28.02 -7.81
CA PHE A 272 -8.90 -27.54 -6.65
C PHE A 272 -8.27 -26.18 -6.94
N SER A 273 -7.58 -26.03 -8.08
CA SER A 273 -6.89 -24.77 -8.42
C SER A 273 -7.88 -23.64 -8.70
N ILE A 274 -8.99 -23.91 -9.38
CA ILE A 274 -10.09 -22.94 -9.60
C ILE A 274 -10.65 -22.47 -8.26
N LEU A 275 -10.94 -23.41 -7.35
CA LEU A 275 -11.48 -23.09 -6.03
C LEU A 275 -10.48 -22.29 -5.19
N ALA A 276 -9.19 -22.65 -5.20
CA ALA A 276 -8.15 -21.92 -4.51
C ALA A 276 -8.05 -20.47 -4.99
N CYS A 277 -7.92 -20.26 -6.32
CA CYS A 277 -7.85 -18.92 -6.91
C CYS A 277 -9.09 -18.07 -6.63
N ALA A 278 -10.28 -18.69 -6.61
CA ALA A 278 -11.52 -17.99 -6.30
C ALA A 278 -11.67 -17.61 -4.82
N ARG A 279 -10.91 -18.23 -3.91
CA ARG A 279 -10.94 -17.93 -2.46
C ARG A 279 -9.94 -16.87 -2.02
N GLU A 280 -8.98 -16.51 -2.89
CA GLU A 280 -8.03 -15.42 -2.66
C GLU A 280 -8.74 -14.12 -2.27
N GLU A 281 -8.04 -13.24 -1.53
CA GLU A 281 -8.61 -11.96 -1.07
C GLU A 281 -9.16 -11.13 -2.22
N ILE A 282 -8.43 -11.09 -3.34
CA ILE A 282 -8.95 -10.70 -4.64
C ILE A 282 -8.87 -11.93 -5.55
N PRO A 283 -10.01 -12.51 -5.93
CA PRO A 283 -10.08 -13.67 -6.80
C PRO A 283 -9.30 -13.53 -8.10
N GLU A 284 -8.70 -14.65 -8.49
CA GLU A 284 -7.94 -14.82 -9.73
C GLU A 284 -8.51 -15.97 -10.55
N ILE A 285 -7.99 -16.13 -11.75
CA ILE A 285 -8.29 -17.25 -12.63
C ILE A 285 -6.99 -17.99 -12.97
N PRO A 286 -6.97 -19.33 -12.91
CA PRO A 286 -5.81 -20.11 -13.37
C PRO A 286 -5.53 -19.87 -14.86
N ASN A 287 -4.26 -19.88 -15.25
CA ASN A 287 -3.86 -19.66 -16.65
C ASN A 287 -4.42 -20.71 -17.62
N PHE A 288 -4.66 -21.93 -17.13
CA PHE A 288 -5.28 -22.99 -17.92
C PHE A 288 -6.78 -22.79 -18.17
N PHE A 289 -7.45 -21.86 -17.48
CA PHE A 289 -8.90 -21.68 -17.60
C PHE A 289 -9.23 -20.59 -18.62
N ASN A 290 -9.85 -21.00 -19.72
CA ASN A 290 -10.20 -20.11 -20.82
C ASN A 290 -11.51 -19.36 -20.56
N LYS A 291 -11.72 -18.28 -21.32
CA LYS A 291 -12.93 -17.43 -21.21
C LYS A 291 -14.23 -18.19 -21.51
N ASP A 292 -14.16 -19.21 -22.36
CA ASP A 292 -15.28 -20.09 -22.72
C ASP A 292 -15.54 -21.21 -21.67
N GLY A 293 -14.75 -21.25 -20.60
CA GLY A 293 -14.81 -22.29 -19.57
C GLY A 293 -14.09 -23.59 -19.94
N SER A 294 -13.39 -23.64 -21.08
CA SER A 294 -12.54 -24.77 -21.44
C SER A 294 -11.22 -24.77 -20.66
N ILE A 295 -10.57 -25.94 -20.59
CA ILE A 295 -9.31 -26.15 -19.88
C ILE A 295 -8.20 -26.38 -20.91
N GLN A 296 -7.14 -25.58 -20.83
CA GLN A 296 -5.94 -25.72 -21.65
C GLN A 296 -4.90 -26.59 -20.93
N SER A 297 -4.42 -27.62 -21.62
CA SER A 297 -3.32 -28.46 -21.15
C SER A 297 -2.18 -28.46 -22.18
N GLU A 298 -0.95 -28.30 -21.71
CA GLU A 298 0.26 -28.49 -22.51
C GLU A 298 0.88 -29.84 -22.15
N GLU A 299 1.03 -30.73 -23.14
CA GLU A 299 1.62 -32.06 -22.95
C GLU A 299 0.94 -32.92 -21.85
N GLY A 300 -0.36 -32.69 -21.60
CA GLY A 300 -1.13 -33.37 -20.55
C GLY A 300 -0.95 -32.78 -19.14
N THR A 301 -0.24 -31.66 -19.02
CA THR A 301 -0.11 -30.89 -17.78
C THR A 301 -0.89 -29.57 -17.86
N LEU A 302 -1.48 -29.15 -16.75
CA LEU A 302 -2.18 -27.86 -16.66
C LEU A 302 -1.16 -26.72 -16.75
N VAL A 303 -1.48 -25.70 -17.55
CA VAL A 303 -0.64 -24.49 -17.66
C VAL A 303 -0.51 -23.84 -16.28
N PRO A 304 0.70 -23.66 -15.74
CA PRO A 304 0.88 -23.14 -14.40
C PRO A 304 0.62 -21.63 -14.32
N GLY A 305 0.40 -21.15 -13.09
CA GLY A 305 0.20 -19.75 -12.78
C GLY A 305 -1.25 -19.30 -12.86
N THR A 306 -1.43 -18.02 -12.56
CA THR A 306 -2.72 -17.35 -12.46
C THR A 306 -2.64 -16.00 -13.14
N LYS A 307 -3.80 -15.42 -13.40
CA LYS A 307 -3.95 -14.07 -13.93
C LYS A 307 -5.13 -13.37 -13.27
N ALA A 308 -5.17 -12.05 -13.37
CA ALA A 308 -6.32 -11.26 -12.95
C ALA A 308 -7.58 -11.65 -13.74
N ILE A 309 -8.74 -11.53 -13.10
CA ILE A 309 -10.03 -11.64 -13.78
C ILE A 309 -10.35 -10.27 -14.38
N GLU A 310 -10.58 -10.23 -15.68
CA GLU A 310 -10.69 -8.97 -16.43
C GLU A 310 -12.06 -8.80 -17.07
N HIS A 311 -12.80 -9.89 -17.28
CA HIS A 311 -14.08 -9.87 -17.99
C HIS A 311 -15.23 -10.46 -17.17
N LEU A 312 -16.45 -9.91 -17.33
CA LEU A 312 -17.63 -10.42 -16.63
C LEU A 312 -17.99 -11.84 -17.05
N GLU A 313 -17.66 -12.24 -18.28
CA GLU A 313 -17.85 -13.59 -18.79
C GLU A 313 -17.01 -14.60 -18.00
N GLU A 314 -15.76 -14.28 -17.67
CA GLU A 314 -14.88 -15.12 -16.85
C GLU A 314 -15.49 -15.33 -15.46
N ILE A 315 -16.05 -14.28 -14.84
CA ILE A 315 -16.78 -14.39 -13.58
C ILE A 315 -17.98 -15.33 -13.70
N GLN A 316 -18.77 -15.21 -14.77
CA GLN A 316 -19.94 -16.05 -14.98
C GLN A 316 -19.56 -17.54 -15.13
N MET A 317 -18.51 -17.82 -15.91
CA MET A 317 -18.03 -19.20 -16.09
C MET A 317 -17.45 -19.78 -14.80
N LEU A 318 -16.69 -19.00 -14.04
CA LEU A 318 -16.18 -19.41 -12.72
C LEU A 318 -17.31 -19.65 -11.73
N LYS A 319 -18.30 -18.77 -11.65
CA LYS A 319 -19.48 -18.96 -10.78
C LYS A 319 -20.21 -20.25 -11.11
N LYS A 320 -20.52 -20.47 -12.40
CA LYS A 320 -21.17 -21.70 -12.85
C LYS A 320 -20.37 -22.94 -12.45
N ARG A 321 -19.05 -22.93 -12.68
CA ARG A 321 -18.16 -24.04 -12.32
C ARG A 321 -18.13 -24.31 -10.81
N LEU A 322 -18.11 -23.26 -10.00
CA LEU A 322 -18.14 -23.38 -8.53
C LEU A 322 -19.50 -23.85 -8.01
N GLU A 323 -20.60 -23.43 -8.63
CA GLU A 323 -21.95 -23.90 -8.31
C GLU A 323 -22.12 -25.37 -8.67
N ASP A 324 -21.60 -25.80 -9.82
CA ASP A 324 -21.57 -27.22 -10.22
C ASP A 324 -20.75 -28.05 -9.21
N LEU A 325 -19.68 -27.50 -8.64
CA LEU A 325 -18.90 -28.16 -7.58
C LEU A 325 -19.62 -28.22 -6.24
N PHE A 326 -20.47 -27.25 -5.94
CA PHE A 326 -21.24 -27.23 -4.68
C PHE A 326 -22.43 -28.19 -4.72
N ASN A 327 -23.03 -28.38 -5.90
CA ASN A 327 -24.23 -29.18 -6.09
C ASN A 327 -23.97 -30.68 -6.33
N ASN A 328 -22.72 -31.08 -6.64
CA ASN A 328 -22.28 -32.47 -6.83
C ASN A 328 -21.59 -33.00 -5.56
#